data_AF-A0A9D6XQL1-F1
#
_entry.id   AF-A0A9D6XQL1-F1
#
_cell.length_a   1.000
_cell.length_b   1.000
_cell.length_c   1.000
_cell.angle_alpha   90.00
_cell.angle_beta   90.00
_cell.angle_gamma   90.00
#
_symmetry.space_group_name_H-M   'P 1'
#
loop_
_entity.id
_entity.type
_entity.pdbx_description
1 polymer ?
#
loop_
_entity_poly.entity_id
_entity_poly.type
_entity_poly.pdbx_seq_one_letter_code
_entity_poly.pdbx_strand_id
1 'polypeptide(L)' 'MTVEEKVLQTLRELPPEKQKQVLGYAESLKPGNGPKRPRRSLEGLWADLGVDITEEDIAQARREMWGNFPRDIS' A
#
# COMPACT_ATOMS: atom_id res chain seq x y z
N MET A 1 35.51 -9.37 -3.01
CA MET A 1 34.28 -9.68 -2.26
C MET A 1 33.07 -9.42 -3.12
N THR A 2 32.29 -10.45 -3.39
CA THR A 2 30.99 -10.37 -4.05
C THR A 2 29.89 -9.99 -3.04
N VAL A 3 28.71 -9.61 -3.54
CA VAL A 3 27.53 -9.32 -2.69
C VAL A 3 27.10 -10.58 -1.94
N GLU A 4 27.16 -11.74 -2.59
CA GLU A 4 26.86 -13.04 -1.99
C GLU A 4 27.75 -13.33 -0.78
N GLU A 5 29.06 -13.14 -0.92
CA GLU A 5 30.04 -13.36 0.15
C GLU A 5 29.78 -12.44 1.34
N LYS A 6 29.46 -11.16 1.10
CA LYS A 6 29.12 -10.21 2.16
C LYS A 6 27.83 -10.60 2.90
N VAL A 7 26.79 -11.01 2.17
CA VAL A 7 25.52 -11.44 2.76
C VAL A 7 25.72 -12.69 3.62
N LEU A 8 26.52 -13.65 3.16
CA LEU A 8 26.86 -14.85 3.94
C LEU A 8 27.62 -14.53 5.22
N GLN A 9 28.59 -13.62 5.16
CA GLN A 9 29.33 -13.20 6.35
C GLN A 9 28.40 -12.55 7.38
N THR A 10 27.57 -11.59 6.96
CA THR A 10 26.62 -10.92 7.84
C THR A 10 25.58 -11.90 8.42
N LEU A 11 25.11 -12.87 7.63
CA LEU A 11 24.18 -13.90 8.13
C LEU A 11 24.76 -14.76 9.24
N ARG A 12 26.05 -15.10 9.17
CA ARG A 12 26.74 -15.92 10.19
C ARG A 12 26.93 -15.20 11.51
N GLU A 13 27.03 -13.87 11.48
CA GLU A 13 27.18 -13.03 12.67
C GLU A 13 25.84 -12.76 13.38
N LEU A 14 24.71 -13.04 12.72
CA LEU A 14 23.37 -12.79 13.26
C LEU A 14 22.86 -13.91 14.17
N PRO A 15 22.08 -13.59 15.22
CA PRO A 15 21.34 -14.58 16.01
C PRO A 15 20.30 -15.34 15.15
N PRO A 16 19.89 -16.56 15.53
CA PRO A 16 18.94 -17.39 14.78
C PRO A 16 17.63 -16.67 14.41
N GLU A 17 17.11 -15.84 15.31
CA GLU A 17 15.86 -15.08 15.08
C GLU A 17 16.01 -14.01 14.00
N LYS A 18 17.20 -13.42 13.86
CA LYS A 18 17.49 -12.43 12.81
C LYS A 18 17.79 -13.10 11.47
N GLN A 19 18.37 -14.29 11.47
CA GLN A 19 18.56 -15.09 10.25
C GLN A 19 17.21 -15.42 9.58
N LYS A 20 16.18 -15.78 10.37
CA LYS A 20 14.81 -16.00 9.87
C LYS A 20 14.22 -14.74 9.21
N GLN A 21 14.48 -13.55 9.77
CA GLN A 21 14.02 -12.28 9.19
C GLN A 21 14.70 -11.99 7.84
N VAL A 22 16.00 -12.23 7.74
CA VAL A 22 16.74 -12.06 6.48
C VAL A 22 16.23 -13.03 5.41
N LEU A 23 15.96 -14.28 5.79
CA LEU A 23 15.38 -15.26 4.88
C LEU A 23 14.01 -14.81 4.35
N GLY A 24 13.11 -14.37 5.24
CA GLY A 24 11.79 -13.86 4.83
C GLY A 24 11.87 -12.62 3.94
N TYR A 25 12.84 -11.75 4.16
CA TYR A 25 13.08 -10.61 3.29
C TYR A 25 13.62 -11.03 1.92
N ALA A 26 14.58 -11.96 1.87
CA ALA A 26 15.10 -12.49 0.61
C ALA A 26 14.01 -13.19 -0.21
N GLU A 27 13.06 -13.86 0.44
CA GLU A 27 11.88 -14.43 -0.22
C GLU A 27 10.92 -13.36 -0.75
N SER A 28 10.75 -12.24 -0.05
CA SER A 28 9.87 -11.14 -0.52
C SER A 28 10.46 -10.38 -1.70
N LEU A 29 11.78 -10.36 -1.86
CA LEU A 29 12.48 -9.80 -3.03
C LEU A 29 12.27 -10.63 -4.29
N LYS A 30 11.87 -11.90 -4.18
CA LYS A 30 11.50 -12.69 -5.34
C LYS A 30 10.31 -11.98 -5.98
N PRO A 31 10.38 -11.60 -7.27
CA PRO A 31 9.27 -10.93 -7.93
C PRO A 31 8.04 -11.82 -7.76
N GLY A 32 6.99 -11.27 -7.11
CA GLY A 32 5.78 -12.02 -6.82
C GLY A 32 5.29 -12.74 -8.08
N ASN A 33 4.95 -14.02 -7.94
CA ASN A 33 4.66 -15.00 -8.99
C ASN A 33 3.49 -14.62 -9.93
N GLY A 34 3.60 -13.54 -10.69
CA GLY A 34 2.72 -13.24 -11.79
C GLY A 34 2.67 -11.76 -12.17
N PRO A 35 2.30 -11.46 -13.42
CA PRO A 35 1.95 -10.10 -13.81
C PRO A 35 0.91 -9.55 -12.82
N LYS A 36 1.12 -8.32 -12.33
CA LYS A 36 0.13 -7.61 -11.51
C LYS A 36 -1.20 -7.69 -12.24
N ARG A 37 -2.18 -8.41 -11.67
CA ARG A 37 -3.51 -8.51 -12.28
C ARG A 37 -4.05 -7.09 -12.45
N PRO A 38 -4.66 -6.77 -13.60
CA PRO A 38 -5.29 -5.48 -13.78
C PRO A 38 -6.30 -5.27 -12.65
N ARG A 39 -6.28 -4.08 -12.04
CA ARG A 39 -7.29 -3.71 -11.05
C ARG A 39 -8.65 -3.72 -11.75
N ARG A 40 -9.65 -4.34 -11.12
CA ARG A 40 -11.03 -4.25 -11.59
C ARG A 40 -11.50 -2.80 -11.43
N SER A 41 -12.29 -2.31 -12.39
CA SER A 41 -12.98 -1.03 -12.23
C SER A 41 -13.92 -1.11 -11.03
N LEU A 42 -14.00 -0.02 -10.27
CA LEU A 42 -14.99 0.16 -9.20
C LEU A 42 -16.23 0.93 -9.70
N GLU A 43 -16.22 1.36 -10.96
CA GLU A 43 -17.37 1.99 -11.60
C GLU A 43 -18.59 1.06 -11.56
N GLY A 44 -19.75 1.63 -11.20
CA GLY A 44 -21.02 0.88 -11.10
C GLY A 44 -21.21 0.09 -9.81
N LEU A 45 -20.23 0.05 -8.89
CA LEU A 45 -20.35 -0.69 -7.61
C LEU A 45 -21.59 -0.28 -6.79
N TRP A 46 -22.05 0.96 -6.94
CA TRP A 46 -23.19 1.52 -6.19
C TRP A 46 -24.44 1.73 -7.05
N ALA A 47 -24.44 1.30 -8.32
CA ALA A 47 -25.55 1.54 -9.24
C ALA A 47 -26.88 0.94 -8.73
N ASP A 48 -26.82 -0.19 -8.05
CA ASP A 48 -28.00 -0.92 -7.56
C ASP A 48 -28.45 -0.50 -6.15
N LEU A 49 -27.72 0.42 -5.50
CA LEU A 49 -28.06 0.84 -4.14
C LEU A 49 -29.19 1.87 -4.08
N GLY A 50 -29.66 2.36 -5.24
CA GLY A 50 -30.72 3.36 -5.33
C GLY A 50 -30.37 4.69 -4.65
N VAL A 51 -29.07 4.96 -4.49
CA VAL A 51 -28.57 6.21 -3.89
C VAL A 51 -28.44 7.24 -5.01
N ASP A 52 -29.27 8.26 -4.96
CA ASP A 52 -29.13 9.44 -5.81
C ASP A 52 -28.27 10.46 -5.07
N ILE A 53 -27.04 10.67 -5.55
CA ILE A 53 -26.11 11.65 -4.95
C ILE A 53 -26.20 12.91 -5.80
N THR A 54 -26.76 13.97 -5.23
CA THR A 54 -26.85 15.26 -5.92
C THR A 54 -25.56 16.07 -5.74
N GLU A 55 -25.38 17.09 -6.58
CA GLU A 55 -24.29 18.05 -6.42
C GLU A 55 -24.37 18.78 -5.06
N GLU A 56 -25.59 19.04 -4.58
CA GLU A 56 -25.83 19.69 -3.29
C GLU A 56 -25.36 18.81 -2.12
N ASP A 57 -25.62 17.50 -2.18
CA ASP A 57 -25.13 16.53 -1.18
C ASP A 57 -23.61 16.50 -1.12
N ILE A 58 -22.95 16.51 -2.28
CA ILE A 58 -21.48 16.54 -2.38
C ILE A 58 -20.93 17.84 -1.82
N ALA A 59 -21.55 18.98 -2.19
CA ALA A 59 -21.12 20.29 -1.73
C ALA A 59 -21.29 20.44 -0.22
N GLN A 60 -22.37 19.91 0.35
CA GLN A 60 -22.60 19.88 1.80
C GLN A 60 -21.58 19.00 2.50
N ALA A 61 -21.37 17.76 2.05
CA ALA A 61 -20.40 16.85 2.64
C ALA A 61 -18.98 17.45 2.60
N ARG A 62 -18.61 18.13 1.51
CA ARG A 62 -17.32 18.83 1.42
C ARG A 62 -17.21 19.99 2.42
N ARG A 63 -18.27 20.78 2.60
CA ARG A 63 -18.27 21.87 3.60
C ARG A 63 -18.18 21.34 5.02
N GLU A 64 -18.92 20.28 5.35
CA GLU A 64 -18.91 19.67 6.69
C GLU A 64 -17.55 19.04 7.01
N MET A 65 -17.02 18.23 6.10
CA MET A 65 -15.80 17.47 6.35
C MET A 65 -14.56 18.36 6.23
N TRP A 66 -14.52 19.25 5.23
CA TRP A 66 -13.32 20.00 4.84
C TRP A 66 -13.48 21.52 4.97
N GLY A 67 -14.55 22.01 5.60
CA GLY A 67 -14.77 23.44 5.83
C GLY A 67 -13.66 24.09 6.66
N ASN A 68 -13.11 23.35 7.62
CA ASN A 68 -11.97 23.74 8.44
C ASN A 68 -10.64 23.18 7.94
N PHE A 69 -10.60 22.66 6.70
CA PHE A 69 -9.36 22.16 6.14
C PHE A 69 -8.36 23.32 6.00
N PRO A 70 -7.14 23.23 6.59
CA PRO A 70 -6.18 24.31 6.56
C PRO A 70 -5.88 24.73 5.13
N ARG A 71 -6.15 26.00 4.79
CA ARG A 71 -5.86 26.56 3.46
C ARG A 71 -4.52 27.28 3.39
N ASP A 72 -3.99 27.64 4.55
CA ASP A 72 -2.63 28.13 4.72
C ASP A 72 -1.84 27.09 5.51
N ILE A 73 -0.91 26.45 4.82
CA ILE A 73 0.19 25.70 5.42
C ILE A 73 1.43 26.54 5.11
N SER A 74 1.80 27.44 6.02
CA SER A 74 3.10 28.13 6.00
C SER A 74 4.14 27.31 6.75
#